data_AF-A0A537CDG1-F1
#
_entry.id   AF-A0A537CDG1-F1
#
_cell.length_a   1.000
_cell.length_b   1.000
_cell.length_c   1.000
_cell.angle_alpha   90.00
_cell.angle_beta   90.00
_cell.angle_gamma   90.00
#
_symmetry.space_group_name_H-M   'P 1'
#
loop_
_entity.id
_entity.type
_entity.pdbx_description
1 polymer ?
#
loop_
_entity_poly.entity_id
_entity_poly.type
_entity_poly.pdbx_seq_one_letter_code
_entity_poly.pdbx_strand_id
1 'polypeptide(L)'
;MANAIGAVLNRNWLKERLISGDEPMITFVGSPTIVAIPPTFAAKTIIDGSPLLRDEHTVKIRPISPARIHDIVHDLYLRSGLLREGSGTLYELRAHSLRKYFKTELISLHVQPDYIDYMMGHKVDTHHDIQMKGLEFLRGIYSASGLDIRAKTQLSKIELAKQVLAAVAGVRPGEIIIREAQAHPNRSYASPDAQAEVLMNAIRQAVKEDLIRSV
;
A
#
# COMPACT_ATOMS: atom_id res chain seq x y z
N MET A 1 -28.19 43.48 -23.50
CA MET A 1 -26.72 43.42 -23.34
C MET A 1 -26.44 42.76 -21.99
N ALA A 2 -26.63 41.45 -21.88
CA ALA A 2 -25.65 40.36 -22.02
C ALA A 2 -24.74 40.20 -20.78
N ASN A 3 -24.99 39.10 -20.08
CA ASN A 3 -24.58 38.73 -18.71
C ASN A 3 -23.08 38.53 -18.45
N ALA A 4 -22.68 38.82 -17.20
CA ALA A 4 -21.46 38.34 -16.57
C ALA A 4 -21.64 36.87 -16.12
N ILE A 5 -21.12 35.92 -16.90
CA ILE A 5 -20.99 34.51 -16.52
C ILE A 5 -19.62 34.01 -17.00
N GLY A 6 -18.85 33.41 -16.09
CA GLY A 6 -17.89 32.36 -16.44
C GLY A 6 -16.43 32.80 -16.62
N ALA A 7 -15.70 32.96 -15.51
CA ALA A 7 -14.25 32.81 -15.50
C ALA A 7 -13.86 31.69 -14.53
N VAL A 8 -14.35 30.48 -14.80
CA VAL A 8 -13.77 29.25 -14.26
C VAL A 8 -12.47 29.03 -15.04
N LEU A 9 -11.34 29.34 -14.40
CA LEU A 9 -10.00 29.08 -14.90
C LEU A 9 -9.77 27.55 -15.00
N ASN A 10 -10.24 26.99 -16.11
CA ASN A 10 -9.91 25.65 -16.58
C ASN A 10 -8.44 25.65 -17.06
N ARG A 11 -7.47 25.53 -16.15
CA ARG A 11 -6.05 25.39 -16.51
C ARG A 11 -5.75 23.96 -16.90
N ASN A 12 -6.13 23.61 -18.11
CA ASN A 12 -5.76 22.36 -18.76
C ASN A 12 -4.40 22.52 -19.49
N TRP A 13 -3.33 22.75 -18.71
CA TRP A 13 -1.97 22.99 -19.22
C TRP A 13 -1.37 21.81 -19.99
N LEU A 14 -1.98 20.62 -19.88
CA LEU A 14 -1.64 19.43 -20.65
C LEU A 14 -2.23 19.42 -22.07
N LYS A 15 -3.30 20.17 -22.35
CA LYS A 15 -3.93 20.22 -23.69
C LYS A 15 -3.28 21.25 -24.62
N GLU A 16 -2.73 22.34 -24.10
CA GLU A 16 -2.06 23.37 -24.91
C GLU A 16 -0.79 22.85 -25.60
N ARG A 17 -0.16 21.80 -25.04
CA ARG A 17 1.03 21.17 -25.61
C ARG A 17 0.75 20.28 -26.83
N LEU A 18 -0.53 19.99 -27.12
CA LEU A 18 -0.96 19.16 -28.26
C LEU A 18 -1.46 19.98 -29.47
N ILE A 19 -1.53 21.32 -29.36
CA ILE A 19 -2.08 22.19 -30.42
C ILE A 19 -0.98 23.03 -31.11
N SER A 20 0.19 23.22 -30.50
CA SER A 20 1.38 23.68 -31.23
C SER A 20 1.94 22.51 -32.03
N GLY A 21 1.65 22.49 -33.33
CA GLY A 21 1.90 21.38 -34.26
C GLY A 21 3.38 21.04 -34.50
N ASP A 22 4.05 20.50 -33.47
CA ASP A 22 5.39 19.94 -33.58
C ASP A 22 5.44 18.55 -32.95
N GLU A 23 4.87 17.55 -33.63
CA GLU A 23 5.33 16.16 -33.63
C GLU A 23 4.97 15.51 -34.98
N PRO A 24 5.67 14.48 -35.50
CA PRO A 24 7.12 14.24 -35.50
C PRO A 24 7.60 13.91 -36.93
N MET A 25 8.60 14.62 -37.48
CA MET A 25 9.32 14.11 -38.65
C MET A 25 10.43 13.16 -38.18
N ILE A 26 10.09 11.88 -38.06
CA ILE A 26 11.10 10.82 -38.09
C ILE A 26 11.60 10.71 -39.53
N THR A 27 12.62 11.48 -39.89
CA THR A 27 13.42 11.19 -41.08
C THR A 27 14.60 10.32 -40.64
N PHE A 28 14.54 9.04 -40.97
CA PHE A 28 15.69 8.14 -40.86
C PHE A 28 16.71 8.52 -41.94
N VAL A 29 17.76 9.23 -41.55
CA VAL A 29 19.03 9.24 -42.28
C VAL A 29 20.14 9.07 -41.25
N GLY A 30 20.93 8.02 -41.46
CA GLY A 30 21.85 7.44 -40.48
C GLY A 30 22.73 8.46 -39.74
N SER A 31 22.63 8.42 -38.41
CA SER A 31 23.70 8.71 -37.47
C SER A 31 23.28 8.21 -36.08
N PRO A 32 24.21 7.76 -35.21
CA PRO A 32 23.86 7.26 -33.88
C PRO A 32 23.59 8.46 -32.98
N THR A 33 22.45 9.12 -33.17
CA THR A 33 22.04 10.20 -32.28
C THR A 33 21.55 9.56 -31.00
N ILE A 34 22.39 9.66 -29.97
CA ILE A 34 21.99 9.51 -28.56
C ILE A 34 20.70 10.31 -28.42
N VAL A 35 19.60 9.59 -28.19
CA VAL A 35 18.32 10.21 -27.84
C VAL A 35 18.62 11.04 -26.59
N ALA A 36 18.66 12.36 -26.76
CA ALA A 36 18.73 13.26 -25.63
C ALA A 36 17.42 13.07 -24.88
N ILE A 37 17.48 12.23 -23.85
CA ILE A 37 16.48 12.19 -22.79
C ILE A 37 16.33 13.67 -22.38
N PRO A 38 15.12 14.26 -22.44
CA PRO A 38 14.92 15.62 -21.93
C PRO A 38 15.54 15.66 -20.54
N PRO A 39 16.21 16.74 -20.10
CA PRO A 39 16.98 16.74 -18.86
C PRO A 39 16.04 16.52 -17.66
N THR A 40 15.69 15.27 -17.41
CA THR A 40 15.09 14.77 -16.20
C THR A 40 16.21 14.85 -15.20
N PHE A 41 16.23 16.00 -14.51
CA PHE A 41 16.95 16.26 -13.28
C PHE A 41 18.43 15.85 -13.35
N ALA A 42 19.28 16.80 -13.76
CA ALA A 42 20.72 16.66 -13.52
C ALA A 42 20.91 16.24 -12.05
N ALA A 43 21.45 15.03 -11.85
CA ALA A 43 21.76 14.48 -10.54
C ALA A 43 22.80 15.39 -9.89
N LYS A 44 22.32 16.41 -9.19
CA LYS A 44 23.16 17.34 -8.44
C LYS A 44 23.81 16.52 -7.33
N THR A 45 25.13 16.61 -7.20
CA THR A 45 25.90 15.94 -6.15
C THR A 45 25.24 16.21 -4.80
N ILE A 46 24.73 15.15 -4.17
CA ILE A 46 24.13 15.22 -2.83
C ILE A 46 25.30 15.43 -1.86
N ILE A 47 25.42 16.65 -1.34
CA ILE A 47 26.33 16.96 -0.23
C ILE A 47 25.63 16.63 1.10
N ASP A 48 26.38 16.28 2.14
CA ASP A 48 25.87 15.85 3.46
C ASP A 48 24.88 16.86 4.09
N GLY A 49 25.08 18.17 3.85
CA GLY A 49 24.16 19.23 4.30
C GLY A 49 22.94 19.48 3.40
N SER A 50 22.72 18.68 2.35
CA SER A 50 21.58 18.86 1.45
C SER A 50 20.29 18.37 2.09
N PRO A 51 19.17 19.08 1.94
CA PRO A 51 17.88 18.57 2.39
C PRO A 51 17.51 17.30 1.60
N LEU A 52 17.02 16.28 2.31
CA LEU A 52 16.54 15.04 1.70
C LEU A 52 15.38 15.28 0.73
N LEU A 53 14.47 16.20 1.09
CA LEU A 53 13.34 16.64 0.26
C LEU A 53 13.53 18.11 -0.12
N ARG A 54 13.86 18.34 -1.40
CA ARG A 54 14.10 19.67 -1.96
C ARG A 54 12.82 20.26 -2.56
N ASP A 55 12.67 21.58 -2.45
CA ASP A 55 11.70 22.34 -3.23
C ASP A 55 12.13 22.48 -4.71
N GLU A 56 11.28 21.97 -5.62
CA GLU A 56 11.49 21.99 -7.07
C GLU A 56 11.34 23.40 -7.68
N HIS A 57 10.53 24.27 -7.05
CA HIS A 57 10.19 25.58 -7.58
C HIS A 57 11.30 26.62 -7.41
N THR A 58 12.31 26.29 -6.62
CA THR A 58 13.42 27.19 -6.30
C THR A 58 14.74 26.68 -6.87
N VAL A 59 15.47 27.54 -7.60
CA VAL A 59 16.82 27.25 -8.12
C VAL A 59 17.83 27.01 -6.99
N LYS A 60 17.69 27.77 -5.89
CA LYS A 60 18.44 27.56 -4.64
C LYS A 60 17.99 26.27 -3.95
N ILE A 61 18.95 25.47 -3.50
CA ILE A 61 18.69 24.24 -2.73
C ILE A 61 18.11 24.66 -1.39
N ARG A 62 16.82 24.36 -1.19
CA ARG A 62 16.06 24.62 0.03
C ARG A 62 15.24 23.38 0.40
N PRO A 63 15.05 23.10 1.70
CA PRO A 63 14.10 22.08 2.12
C PRO A 63 12.69 22.47 1.66
N ILE A 64 11.85 21.46 1.42
CA ILE A 64 10.44 21.65 1.15
C ILE A 64 9.73 22.37 2.32
N SER A 65 8.83 23.30 2.01
CA SER A 65 8.08 24.03 3.04
C SER A 65 6.93 23.18 3.61
N PRO A 66 6.52 23.39 4.88
CA PRO A 66 5.36 22.69 5.45
C PRO A 66 4.06 22.92 4.67
N ALA A 67 3.86 24.13 4.14
CA ALA A 67 2.73 24.47 3.28
C ALA A 67 2.74 23.63 1.99
N ARG A 68 3.91 23.47 1.37
CA ARG A 68 4.02 22.64 0.16
C ARG A 68 3.74 21.17 0.44
N ILE A 69 4.20 20.63 1.57
CA ILE A 69 3.85 19.26 1.98
C ILE A 69 2.34 19.13 2.14
N HIS A 70 1.69 20.11 2.79
CA HIS A 70 0.25 20.12 2.96
C HIS A 70 -0.47 20.06 1.60
N ASP A 71 -0.09 20.92 0.65
CA ASP A 71 -0.72 20.98 -0.66
C ASP A 71 -0.52 19.70 -1.47
N ILE A 72 0.68 19.12 -1.45
CA ILE A 72 0.98 17.85 -2.12
C ILE A 72 0.13 16.72 -1.53
N VAL A 73 0.07 16.62 -0.20
CA VAL A 73 -0.74 15.59 0.47
C VAL A 73 -2.23 15.79 0.19
N HIS A 74 -2.70 17.03 0.17
CA HIS A 74 -4.09 17.36 -0.15
C HIS A 74 -4.47 16.97 -1.59
N ASP A 75 -3.61 17.28 -2.57
CA ASP A 75 -3.79 16.85 -3.96
C ASP A 75 -3.84 15.32 -4.08
N LEU A 76 -2.95 14.61 -3.38
CA LEU A 76 -2.96 13.14 -3.35
C LEU A 76 -4.26 12.58 -2.76
N TYR A 77 -4.82 13.22 -1.73
CA TYR A 77 -6.11 12.83 -1.18
C TYR A 77 -7.26 13.05 -2.17
N LEU A 78 -7.27 14.15 -2.92
CA LEU A 78 -8.27 14.40 -3.96
C LEU A 78 -8.15 13.35 -5.09
N ARG A 79 -6.93 13.10 -5.56
CA ARG A 79 -6.65 12.12 -6.64
C ARG A 79 -6.99 10.69 -6.25
N SER A 80 -6.85 10.34 -4.97
CA SER A 80 -7.24 9.02 -4.45
C SER A 80 -8.73 8.91 -4.14
N GLY A 81 -9.50 9.99 -4.28
CA GLY A 81 -10.93 10.02 -3.97
C GLY A 81 -11.25 9.97 -2.47
N LEU A 82 -10.23 10.14 -1.61
CA LEU A 82 -10.39 10.23 -0.15
C LEU A 82 -10.96 11.59 0.29
N LEU A 83 -10.78 12.62 -0.52
CA LEU A 83 -11.42 13.93 -0.37
C LEU A 83 -12.24 14.27 -1.61
N ARG A 84 -13.30 15.06 -1.43
CA ARG A 84 -14.11 15.62 -2.52
C ARG A 84 -13.83 17.11 -2.68
N GLU A 85 -13.70 17.56 -3.93
CA GLU A 85 -13.60 18.98 -4.25
C GLU A 85 -14.85 19.73 -3.75
N GLY A 86 -14.65 20.85 -3.04
CA GLY A 86 -15.75 21.67 -2.54
C GLY A 86 -16.47 21.15 -1.28
N SER A 87 -16.01 20.05 -0.67
CA SER A 87 -16.45 19.61 0.65
C SER A 87 -15.98 20.61 1.71
N GLY A 88 -16.88 21.52 2.08
CA GLY A 88 -16.60 22.70 2.92
C GLY A 88 -16.37 22.43 4.41
N THR A 89 -16.06 21.21 4.84
CA THR A 89 -15.70 20.97 6.23
C THR A 89 -14.19 21.12 6.39
N LEU A 90 -13.81 22.21 7.06
CA LEU A 90 -12.54 22.25 7.79
C LEU A 90 -12.43 20.92 8.57
N TYR A 91 -11.31 20.21 8.40
CA TYR A 91 -10.92 18.98 9.13
C TYR A 91 -11.14 17.59 8.48
N GLU A 92 -11.44 17.45 7.18
CA GLU A 92 -11.65 16.10 6.58
C GLU A 92 -10.38 15.22 6.60
N LEU A 93 -9.30 15.57 5.89
CA LEU A 93 -8.02 14.85 5.94
C LEU A 93 -6.82 15.80 5.78
N ARG A 94 -5.76 15.57 6.56
CA ARG A 94 -4.51 16.36 6.55
C ARG A 94 -3.28 15.44 6.58
N ALA A 95 -2.10 16.01 6.39
CA ALA A 95 -0.84 15.27 6.61
C ALA A 95 -0.74 14.69 8.03
N HIS A 96 -1.23 15.43 9.04
CA HIS A 96 -1.30 14.93 10.41
C HIS A 96 -2.28 13.76 10.59
N SER A 97 -3.27 13.61 9.70
CA SER A 97 -4.18 12.45 9.72
C SER A 97 -3.46 11.15 9.35
N LEU A 98 -2.50 11.17 8.41
CA LEU A 98 -1.65 10.00 8.10
C LEU A 98 -0.86 9.56 9.33
N ARG A 99 -0.32 10.54 10.06
CA ARG A 99 0.39 10.29 11.31
C ARG A 99 -0.53 9.63 12.36
N LYS A 100 -1.76 10.13 12.53
CA LYS A 100 -2.75 9.49 13.43
C LYS A 100 -3.12 8.08 12.98
N TYR A 101 -3.35 7.88 11.68
CA TYR A 101 -3.65 6.57 11.09
C TYR A 101 -2.55 5.56 11.41
N PHE A 102 -1.27 5.93 11.21
CA PHE A 102 -0.14 5.08 11.54
C PHE A 102 -0.13 4.63 13.01
N LYS A 103 -0.40 5.55 13.95
CA LYS A 103 -0.53 5.19 15.37
C LYS A 103 -1.68 4.20 15.59
N THR A 104 -2.84 4.46 15.02
CA THR A 104 -4.02 3.59 15.17
C THR A 104 -3.78 2.19 14.60
N GLU A 105 -3.16 2.08 13.44
CA GLU A 105 -2.84 0.78 12.83
C GLU A 105 -1.84 -0.02 13.66
N LEU A 106 -0.77 0.61 14.14
CA LEU A 106 0.19 -0.08 15.01
C LEU A 106 -0.45 -0.56 16.32
N ILE A 107 -1.38 0.21 16.89
CA ILE A 107 -2.17 -0.22 18.06
C ILE A 107 -3.05 -1.42 17.69
N SER A 108 -3.71 -1.39 16.53
CA SER A 108 -4.52 -2.52 16.04
C SER A 108 -3.70 -3.78 15.78
N LEU A 109 -2.41 -3.62 15.45
CA LEU A 109 -1.45 -4.71 15.29
C LEU A 109 -0.83 -5.15 16.63
N HIS A 110 -1.40 -4.71 17.76
CA HIS A 110 -1.01 -5.08 19.11
C HIS A 110 0.43 -4.67 19.51
N VAL A 111 0.97 -3.64 18.87
CA VAL A 111 2.24 -3.05 19.31
C VAL A 111 2.00 -2.25 20.59
N GLN A 112 2.90 -2.37 21.57
CA GLN A 112 2.78 -1.68 22.85
C GLN A 112 2.73 -0.14 22.62
N PRO A 113 1.75 0.57 23.21
CA PRO A 113 1.53 1.99 22.94
C PRO A 113 2.72 2.88 23.30
N ASP A 114 3.51 2.54 24.32
CA ASP A 114 4.69 3.32 24.72
C ASP A 114 5.76 3.35 23.61
N TYR A 115 5.97 2.23 22.92
CA TYR A 115 6.89 2.18 21.78
C TYR A 115 6.37 3.01 20.62
N ILE A 116 5.06 2.97 20.36
CA ILE A 116 4.44 3.76 19.31
C ILE A 116 4.59 5.25 19.65
N ASP A 117 4.26 5.66 20.87
CA ASP A 117 4.38 7.05 21.30
C ASP A 117 5.84 7.54 21.24
N TYR A 118 6.81 6.70 21.57
CA TYR A 118 8.23 7.01 21.36
C TYR A 118 8.60 7.15 19.88
N MET A 119 8.20 6.21 19.02
CA MET A 119 8.43 6.29 17.55
C MET A 119 7.81 7.55 16.94
N MET A 120 6.69 7.99 17.52
CA MET A 120 6.01 9.22 17.11
C MET A 120 6.72 10.45 17.67
N GLY A 121 7.59 10.34 18.67
CA GLY A 121 8.23 11.47 19.33
C GLY A 121 7.31 12.16 20.34
N HIS A 122 6.34 11.43 20.90
CA HIS A 122 5.59 11.88 22.06
C HIS A 122 6.40 11.65 23.35
N LYS A 123 6.03 12.37 24.41
CA LYS A 123 6.64 12.19 25.72
C LYS A 123 6.19 10.86 26.31
N VAL A 124 7.15 9.99 26.59
CA VAL A 124 6.92 8.67 27.21
C VAL A 124 7.02 8.79 28.72
N ASP A 125 6.41 7.85 29.43
CA ASP A 125 6.54 7.73 30.87
C ASP A 125 8.00 7.56 31.32
N THR A 126 8.30 8.10 32.50
CA THR A 126 9.65 8.18 33.07
C THR A 126 10.26 6.80 33.32
N HIS A 127 9.43 5.77 33.53
CA HIS A 127 9.89 4.44 33.92
C HIS A 127 10.08 3.48 32.75
N HIS A 128 9.86 3.93 31.51
CA HIS A 128 10.06 3.11 30.33
C HIS A 128 11.29 3.57 29.52
N ASP A 129 12.45 2.98 29.82
CA ASP A 129 13.74 3.26 29.17
C ASP A 129 13.82 2.69 27.74
N ILE A 130 12.93 3.15 26.85
CA ILE A 130 12.92 2.76 25.43
C ILE A 130 14.22 3.18 24.74
N GLN A 131 14.76 4.34 25.12
CA GLN A 131 15.97 4.87 24.50
C GLN A 131 17.18 3.94 24.69
N MET A 132 17.29 3.28 25.84
CA MET A 132 18.39 2.33 26.11
C MET A 132 18.31 1.06 25.26
N LYS A 133 17.10 0.69 24.79
CA LYS A 133 16.91 -0.47 23.89
C LYS A 133 17.45 -0.21 22.48
N GLY A 134 17.68 1.05 22.13
CA GLY A 134 18.28 1.46 20.86
C GLY A 134 17.30 1.47 19.67
N LEU A 135 17.76 2.04 18.57
CA LEU A 135 16.96 2.24 17.35
C LEU A 135 16.65 0.91 16.63
N GLU A 136 17.59 -0.04 16.64
CA GLU A 136 17.44 -1.33 15.95
C GLU A 136 16.32 -2.18 16.58
N PHE A 137 16.12 -2.08 17.89
CA PHE A 137 15.00 -2.72 18.57
C PHE A 137 13.65 -2.19 18.05
N LEU A 138 13.51 -0.87 17.93
CA LEU A 138 12.31 -0.24 17.40
C LEU A 138 12.08 -0.59 15.93
N ARG A 139 13.14 -0.65 15.11
CA ARG A 139 13.07 -1.14 13.73
C ARG A 139 12.62 -2.59 13.64
N GLY A 140 13.09 -3.44 14.55
CA GLY A 140 12.65 -4.83 14.68
C GLY A 140 11.16 -4.93 14.98
N ILE A 141 10.66 -4.17 15.96
CA ILE A 141 9.22 -4.10 16.28
C ILE A 141 8.41 -3.64 15.07
N TYR A 142 8.85 -2.56 14.42
CA TYR A 142 8.16 -2.03 13.25
C TYR A 142 8.08 -3.07 12.12
N SER A 143 9.19 -3.75 11.84
CA SER A 143 9.25 -4.78 10.79
C SER A 143 8.40 -6.00 11.13
N ALA A 144 8.38 -6.41 12.40
CA ALA A 144 7.56 -7.53 12.87
C ALA A 144 6.05 -7.21 12.92
N SER A 145 5.67 -5.94 13.05
CA SER A 145 4.26 -5.53 13.11
C SER A 145 3.49 -5.89 11.82
N GLY A 146 4.17 -6.01 10.68
CA GLY A 146 3.53 -6.33 9.40
C GLY A 146 2.55 -5.25 8.94
N LEU A 147 2.85 -3.99 9.26
CA LEU A 147 2.16 -2.83 8.71
C LEU A 147 2.43 -2.76 7.20
N ASP A 148 1.36 -2.86 6.41
CA ASP A 148 1.42 -2.80 4.95
C ASP A 148 0.39 -1.78 4.46
N ILE A 149 0.76 -1.04 3.40
CA ILE A 149 -0.11 -0.09 2.71
C ILE A 149 -1.10 -0.84 1.80
N ARG A 150 -0.72 -2.04 1.35
CA ARG A 150 -1.58 -2.88 0.52
C ARG A 150 -2.62 -3.58 1.36
N ALA A 151 -3.82 -3.74 0.81
CA ALA A 151 -4.82 -4.61 1.41
C ALA A 151 -4.23 -6.03 1.54
N LYS A 152 -4.21 -6.57 2.76
CA LYS A 152 -3.80 -7.95 2.99
C LYS A 152 -4.69 -8.84 2.13
N THR A 153 -4.09 -9.60 1.23
CA THR A 153 -4.82 -10.55 0.38
C THR A 153 -5.59 -11.50 1.29
N GLN A 154 -6.92 -11.38 1.27
CA GLN A 154 -7.79 -12.37 1.90
C GLN A 154 -7.47 -13.70 1.22
N LEU A 155 -6.97 -14.68 1.98
CA LEU A 155 -6.69 -16.00 1.44
C LEU A 155 -7.95 -16.52 0.77
N SER A 156 -7.82 -17.05 -0.45
CA SER A 156 -8.94 -17.69 -1.12
C SER A 156 -9.45 -18.85 -0.24
N LYS A 157 -10.75 -19.15 -0.30
CA LYS A 157 -11.37 -20.23 0.49
C LYS A 157 -10.58 -21.55 0.37
N ILE A 158 -9.98 -21.80 -0.79
CA ILE A 158 -9.14 -22.97 -1.08
C ILE A 158 -7.81 -22.91 -0.35
N GLU A 159 -7.12 -21.78 -0.36
CA GLU A 159 -5.83 -21.63 0.32
C GLU A 159 -5.99 -21.79 1.83
N LEU A 160 -7.08 -21.24 2.39
CA LEU A 160 -7.43 -21.45 3.79
C LEU A 160 -7.70 -22.93 4.07
N ALA A 161 -8.53 -23.59 3.26
CA ALA A 161 -8.83 -25.02 3.43
C ALA A 161 -7.57 -25.89 3.32
N LYS A 162 -6.66 -25.58 2.38
CA LYS A 162 -5.38 -26.27 2.22
C LYS A 162 -4.50 -26.12 3.46
N GLN A 163 -4.41 -24.92 4.03
CA GLN A 163 -3.61 -24.66 5.25
C GLN A 163 -4.18 -25.38 6.47
N VAL A 164 -5.49 -25.28 6.70
CA VAL A 164 -6.15 -25.94 7.84
C VAL A 164 -6.01 -27.45 7.76
N LEU A 165 -6.22 -28.03 6.58
CA LEU A 165 -6.13 -29.49 6.40
C LEU A 165 -4.69 -30.01 6.58
N ALA A 166 -3.69 -29.26 6.12
CA ALA A 166 -2.30 -29.58 6.38
C ALA A 166 -1.97 -29.54 7.89
N ALA A 167 -2.52 -28.58 8.62
CA ALA A 167 -2.30 -28.43 10.06
C ALA A 167 -3.03 -29.50 10.90
N VAL A 168 -4.28 -29.84 10.56
CA VAL A 168 -5.13 -30.74 11.35
C VAL A 168 -4.86 -32.22 11.04
N ALA A 169 -4.75 -32.56 9.76
CA ALA A 169 -4.66 -33.96 9.35
C ALA A 169 -3.23 -34.41 8.98
N GLY A 170 -2.30 -33.48 8.77
CA GLY A 170 -0.95 -33.78 8.27
C GLY A 170 -0.94 -34.35 6.84
N VAL A 171 -2.07 -34.33 6.13
CA VAL A 171 -2.22 -34.89 4.78
C VAL A 171 -2.04 -33.80 3.73
N ARG A 172 -1.34 -34.11 2.63
CA ARG A 172 -1.20 -33.20 1.49
C ARG A 172 -2.56 -33.02 0.81
N PRO A 173 -3.09 -31.79 0.67
CA PRO A 173 -4.44 -31.56 0.15
C PRO A 173 -4.65 -32.07 -1.29
N GLY A 174 -3.59 -32.13 -2.09
CA GLY A 174 -3.64 -32.70 -3.45
C GLY A 174 -3.98 -34.19 -3.48
N GLU A 175 -3.55 -34.96 -2.47
CA GLU A 175 -3.85 -36.40 -2.40
C GLU A 175 -5.33 -36.66 -2.15
N ILE A 176 -5.97 -35.81 -1.35
CA ILE A 176 -7.40 -35.94 -1.03
C ILE A 176 -8.24 -35.67 -2.27
N ILE A 177 -7.88 -34.65 -3.05
CA ILE A 177 -8.55 -34.35 -4.32
C ILE A 177 -8.39 -35.51 -5.31
N ILE A 178 -7.20 -36.11 -5.39
CA ILE A 178 -6.95 -37.27 -6.27
C ILE A 178 -7.77 -38.49 -5.82
N ARG A 179 -7.79 -38.79 -4.52
CA ARG A 179 -8.58 -39.91 -3.97
C ARG A 179 -10.06 -39.74 -4.23
N GLU A 180 -10.59 -38.52 -4.04
CA GLU A 180 -11.99 -38.20 -4.32
C GLU A 180 -12.31 -38.26 -5.82
N ALA A 181 -11.42 -37.76 -6.68
CA ALA A 181 -11.58 -37.87 -8.12
C ALA A 181 -11.58 -39.33 -8.60
N GLN A 182 -10.84 -40.21 -7.94
CA GLN A 182 -10.86 -41.65 -8.22
C GLN A 182 -12.13 -42.33 -7.71
N ALA A 183 -12.63 -41.95 -6.54
CA ALA A 183 -13.86 -42.50 -5.97
C ALA A 183 -15.12 -42.08 -6.74
N HIS A 184 -15.11 -40.85 -7.27
CA HIS A 184 -16.23 -40.25 -7.98
C HIS A 184 -15.81 -39.67 -9.34
N PRO A 185 -15.54 -40.53 -10.35
CA PRO A 185 -15.00 -40.10 -11.65
C PRO A 185 -15.96 -39.23 -12.48
N ASN A 186 -17.26 -39.25 -12.17
CA ASN A 186 -18.26 -38.41 -12.84
C ASN A 186 -18.32 -36.97 -12.31
N ARG A 187 -17.57 -36.64 -11.26
CA ARG A 187 -17.56 -35.31 -10.64
C ARG A 187 -16.38 -34.49 -11.17
N SER A 188 -16.64 -33.23 -11.54
CA SER A 188 -15.58 -32.31 -12.00
C SER A 188 -14.98 -31.53 -10.82
N TYR A 189 -13.65 -31.58 -10.71
CA TYR A 189 -12.88 -30.90 -9.67
C TYR A 189 -11.97 -29.80 -10.25
N ALA A 190 -12.20 -29.37 -11.48
CA ALA A 190 -11.41 -28.33 -12.13
C ALA A 190 -11.69 -26.92 -11.58
N SER A 191 -12.90 -26.70 -11.03
CA SER A 191 -13.30 -25.40 -10.48
C SER A 191 -12.73 -25.18 -9.08
N PRO A 192 -12.23 -23.96 -8.78
CA PRO A 192 -11.75 -23.60 -7.45
C PRO A 192 -12.78 -23.87 -6.34
N ASP A 193 -14.05 -23.50 -6.54
CA ASP A 193 -15.08 -23.69 -5.52
C ASP A 193 -15.38 -25.17 -5.23
N ALA A 194 -15.35 -26.01 -6.27
CA ALA A 194 -15.56 -27.45 -6.12
C ALA A 194 -14.42 -28.12 -5.32
N GLN A 195 -13.18 -27.67 -5.50
CA GLN A 195 -12.05 -28.14 -4.69
C GLN A 195 -12.17 -27.68 -3.23
N ALA A 196 -12.61 -26.45 -2.99
CA ALA A 196 -12.81 -25.92 -1.65
C ALA A 196 -13.83 -26.77 -0.86
N GLU A 197 -14.96 -27.11 -1.48
CA GLU A 197 -16.02 -27.89 -0.85
C GLU A 197 -15.54 -29.27 -0.40
N VAL A 198 -14.78 -29.96 -1.25
CA VAL A 198 -14.20 -31.28 -0.94
C VAL A 198 -13.24 -31.21 0.23
N LEU A 199 -12.34 -30.22 0.21
CA LEU A 199 -11.37 -30.03 1.29
C LEU A 199 -12.08 -29.68 2.61
N MET A 200 -13.12 -28.85 2.57
CA MET A 200 -13.91 -28.49 3.76
C MET A 200 -14.67 -29.70 4.34
N ASN A 201 -15.21 -30.56 3.48
CA ASN A 201 -15.83 -31.81 3.92
C ASN A 201 -14.81 -32.77 4.55
N ALA A 202 -13.61 -32.87 3.97
CA ALA A 202 -12.52 -33.66 4.54
C ALA A 202 -12.08 -33.13 5.92
N ILE A 203 -12.00 -31.80 6.09
CA ILE A 203 -11.74 -31.17 7.40
C ILE A 203 -12.82 -31.56 8.41
N ARG A 204 -14.11 -31.42 8.05
CA ARG A 204 -15.22 -31.78 8.95
C ARG A 204 -15.15 -33.24 9.39
N GLN A 205 -14.79 -34.13 8.48
CA GLN A 205 -14.68 -35.56 8.78
C GLN A 205 -13.49 -35.85 9.71
N ALA A 206 -12.32 -35.28 9.43
CA ALA A 206 -11.14 -35.41 10.28
C ALA A 206 -11.40 -34.90 11.72
N VAL A 207 -12.05 -33.74 11.86
CA VAL A 207 -12.42 -33.19 13.17
C VAL A 207 -13.40 -34.09 13.91
N LYS A 208 -14.39 -34.68 13.20
CA LYS A 208 -15.34 -35.61 13.79
C LYS A 208 -14.66 -36.88 14.30
N GLU A 209 -13.72 -37.44 13.54
CA GLU A 209 -12.95 -38.63 13.93
C GLU A 209 -12.08 -38.35 15.16
N ASP A 210 -11.45 -37.18 15.23
CA ASP A 210 -10.63 -36.78 16.37
C ASP A 210 -11.46 -36.60 17.65
N LEU A 211 -12.63 -35.96 17.54
CA LEU A 211 -13.60 -35.83 18.64
C LEU A 211 -14.05 -37.19 19.19
N ILE A 212 -14.37 -38.15 18.32
CA ILE A 212 -14.78 -39.50 18.72
C ILE A 212 -13.63 -40.25 19.41
N ARG A 213 -12.38 -40.00 19.02
CA ARG A 213 -11.19 -40.62 19.59
C ARG A 213 -10.80 -40.03 20.96
N SER A 214 -11.22 -38.81 21.23
CA SER A 214 -10.93 -38.07 22.48
C SER A 214 -11.91 -38.36 23.64
N VAL A 215 -12.95 -39.14 23.38
CA VAL A 215 -13.95 -39.63 24.38
C VAL A 215 -13.62 -41.07 24.76
#